data_AF-A0A9Q3DLX0-F1
#
_entry.id   AF-A0A9Q3DLX0-F1
#
_cell.length_a   1.000
_cell.length_b   1.000
_cell.length_c   1.000
_cell.angle_alpha   90.00
_cell.angle_beta   90.00
_cell.angle_gamma   90.00
#
_symmetry.space_group_name_H-M   'P 1'
#
loop_
_entity.id
_entity.type
_entity.pdbx_description
1 polymer ?
#
loop_
_entity_poly.entity_id
_entity_poly.type
_entity_poly.pdbx_seq_one_letter_code
_entity_poly.pdbx_strand_id
1 'polypeptide(L)'
;MTTKTPDSKYKSRIPILDGSSFRRWPVCMKAHPRSRDLLEVCENPPGEGASTITINRWTKSSYKAVSAILSRINERVLLEVINSETSEKANILWSRINDQYASKTPANRGWVWMDWQRCFYN
;
A
#
# COMPACT_ATOMS: atom_id res chain seq x y z
N MET A 1 8.60 -36.52 -26.40
CA MET A 1 8.59 -35.05 -26.59
C MET A 1 7.13 -34.67 -26.81
N THR A 2 6.42 -33.90 -25.99
CA THR A 2 6.82 -32.78 -25.13
C THR A 2 5.74 -32.68 -24.05
N THR A 3 6.11 -32.82 -22.77
CA THR A 3 5.20 -32.62 -21.64
C THR A 3 4.87 -31.14 -21.52
N LYS A 4 3.60 -30.76 -21.73
CA LYS A 4 3.12 -29.41 -21.44
C LYS A 4 3.11 -29.21 -19.92
N THR A 5 4.17 -28.62 -19.38
CA THR A 5 4.16 -28.04 -18.04
C THR A 5 3.08 -26.95 -17.99
N PRO A 6 2.15 -26.96 -17.01
CA PRO A 6 1.29 -25.82 -16.78
C PRO A 6 2.13 -24.69 -16.18
N ASP A 7 2.77 -23.91 -17.05
CA ASP A 7 3.56 -22.75 -16.64
C ASP A 7 2.67 -21.71 -15.92
N SER A 8 2.81 -21.68 -14.60
CA SER A 8 3.08 -20.45 -13.85
C SER A 8 2.17 -19.24 -14.18
N LYS A 9 0.86 -19.35 -13.93
CA LYS A 9 -0.10 -18.22 -14.02
C LYS A 9 -0.61 -17.71 -12.68
N TYR A 10 0.20 -17.82 -11.63
CA TYR A 10 0.06 -16.93 -10.48
C TYR A 10 1.07 -15.77 -10.59
N LYS A 11 1.05 -15.06 -11.73
CA LYS A 11 1.47 -13.65 -11.72
C LYS A 11 0.71 -13.01 -10.57
N SER A 12 1.42 -12.38 -9.64
CA SER A 12 0.79 -11.76 -8.47
C SER A 12 -0.42 -10.96 -8.93
N ARG A 13 -1.60 -11.27 -8.38
CA ARG A 13 -2.83 -10.49 -8.67
C ARG A 13 -2.69 -9.02 -8.28
N ILE A 14 -1.65 -8.70 -7.51
CA ILE A 14 -1.23 -7.36 -7.14
C ILE A 14 -0.33 -6.80 -8.26
N PRO A 15 -0.72 -5.70 -8.93
CA PRO A 15 0.13 -5.02 -9.90
C PRO A 15 1.36 -4.41 -9.23
N ILE A 16 2.39 -4.07 -10.00
CA ILE A 16 3.50 -3.25 -9.52
C ILE A 16 3.03 -1.79 -9.50
N LEU A 17 3.29 -1.07 -8.40
CA LEU A 17 3.02 0.36 -8.32
C LEU A 17 4.05 1.14 -9.14
N ASP A 18 3.61 1.81 -10.19
CA ASP A 18 4.45 2.62 -11.09
C ASP A 18 3.94 4.06 -11.27
N GLY A 19 2.98 4.46 -10.43
CA GLY A 19 2.27 5.74 -10.49
C GLY A 19 0.99 5.72 -11.34
N SER A 20 0.96 4.94 -12.43
CA SER A 20 -0.23 4.80 -13.30
C SER A 20 -1.19 3.72 -12.79
N SER A 21 -0.64 2.68 -12.15
CA SER A 21 -1.36 1.54 -11.61
C SER A 21 -2.00 1.80 -10.25
N PHE A 22 -1.80 3.00 -9.67
CA PHE A 22 -2.26 3.33 -8.31
C PHE A 22 -3.77 3.15 -8.13
N ARG A 23 -4.60 3.36 -9.16
CA ARG A 23 -6.06 3.17 -9.02
C ARG A 23 -6.45 1.75 -8.61
N ARG A 24 -5.74 0.74 -9.11
CA ARG A 24 -6.07 -0.68 -8.87
C ARG A 24 -5.21 -1.28 -7.76
N TRP A 25 -4.01 -0.74 -7.56
CA TRP A 25 -3.03 -1.27 -6.62
C TRP A 25 -3.53 -1.42 -5.16
N PRO A 26 -4.10 -0.41 -4.49
CA PRO A 26 -4.54 -0.53 -3.10
C PRO A 26 -5.72 -1.50 -2.95
N VAL A 27 -6.63 -1.55 -3.94
CA VAL A 27 -7.73 -2.52 -3.97
C VAL A 27 -7.18 -3.95 -4.07
N CYS A 28 -6.20 -4.19 -4.95
CA CYS A 28 -5.57 -5.49 -5.09
C CYS A 28 -4.76 -5.90 -3.85
N MET A 29 -4.07 -4.94 -3.20
CA MET A 29 -3.36 -5.17 -1.94
C MET A 29 -4.34 -5.57 -0.81
N LYS A 30 -5.51 -4.92 -0.71
CA LYS A 30 -6.55 -5.27 0.28
C LYS A 30 -7.25 -6.60 0.00
N ALA A 31 -7.48 -6.91 -1.27
CA ALA A 31 -8.16 -8.14 -1.68
C ALA A 31 -7.29 -9.39 -1.56
N HIS A 32 -5.97 -9.24 -1.55
CA HIS A 32 -5.05 -10.38 -1.49
C HIS A 32 -4.80 -10.82 -0.04
N PRO A 33 -5.10 -12.08 0.35
CA PRO A 33 -5.12 -12.49 1.76
C PRO A 33 -3.79 -12.26 2.50
N ARG A 34 -2.65 -12.59 1.88
CA ARG A 34 -1.32 -12.41 2.50
C ARG A 34 -0.94 -10.95 2.71
N SER A 35 -1.51 -10.03 1.94
CA SER A 35 -1.25 -8.60 2.11
C SER A 35 -2.28 -7.96 3.03
N ARG A 36 -3.49 -8.52 3.16
CA ARG A 36 -4.51 -8.01 4.09
C ARG A 36 -4.01 -7.97 5.54
N ASP A 37 -3.45 -9.06 6.04
CA ASP A 37 -2.91 -9.12 7.42
C ASP A 37 -1.74 -8.13 7.62
N LEU A 38 -1.01 -7.84 6.55
CA LEU A 38 0.10 -6.88 6.57
C LEU A 38 -0.40 -5.43 6.48
N LEU A 39 -1.52 -5.19 5.79
CA LEU A 39 -2.17 -3.89 5.73
C LEU A 39 -2.91 -3.54 7.03
N GLU A 40 -3.41 -4.54 7.75
CA GLU A 40 -4.01 -4.32 9.07
C GLU A 40 -3.02 -3.67 10.03
N VAL A 41 -1.73 -4.05 9.95
CA VAL A 41 -0.62 -3.42 10.69
C VAL A 41 -0.40 -1.97 10.28
N CYS A 42 -0.67 -1.63 9.00
CA CYS A 42 -0.54 -0.28 8.47
C CYS A 42 -1.70 0.62 8.90
N GLU A 43 -2.93 0.08 8.92
CA GLU A 43 -4.15 0.82 9.26
C GLU A 43 -4.35 0.96 10.78
N ASN A 44 -3.84 0.01 11.57
CA ASN A 44 -4.00 -0.03 13.02
C ASN A 44 -2.64 0.00 13.75
N PRO A 45 -1.94 1.16 13.78
CA PRO A 45 -0.76 1.31 14.61
C PRO A 45 -1.11 1.23 16.11
N PRO A 46 -0.18 0.81 16.97
CA PRO A 46 -0.40 0.77 18.41
C PRO A 46 -0.69 2.19 18.93
N GLY A 47 -1.77 2.31 19.71
CA GLY A 47 -2.16 3.59 20.33
C GLY A 47 -1.20 4.03 21.43
N GLU A 48 -1.34 5.29 21.85
CA GLU A 48 -0.62 5.84 22.99
C GLU A 48 -0.91 5.01 24.25
N GLY A 49 0.14 4.52 24.91
CA GLY A 49 0.03 3.63 26.09
C GLY A 49 0.02 2.14 25.80
N ALA A 50 0.24 1.70 24.55
CA ALA A 50 0.41 0.29 24.24
C ALA A 50 1.58 -0.34 25.00
N SER A 51 1.41 -1.59 25.45
CA SER A 51 2.48 -2.31 26.15
C SER A 51 3.73 -2.49 25.28
N THR A 52 4.91 -2.57 25.91
CA THR A 52 6.19 -2.83 25.21
C THR A 52 6.15 -4.11 24.38
N ILE A 53 5.41 -5.13 24.84
CA ILE A 53 5.21 -6.40 24.11
C ILE A 53 4.41 -6.16 22.83
N THR A 54 3.33 -5.38 22.92
CA THR A 54 2.48 -5.01 21.78
C THR A 54 3.28 -4.22 20.75
N ILE A 55 4.05 -3.22 21.20
CA ILE A 55 4.92 -2.41 20.33
C ILE A 55 5.93 -3.30 19.61
N ASN A 56 6.64 -4.17 20.34
CA ASN A 56 7.64 -5.06 19.74
C ASN A 56 7.04 -6.04 18.71
N ARG A 57 5.84 -6.58 19.00
CA ARG A 57 5.12 -7.44 18.04
C ARG A 57 4.72 -6.64 16.80
N TRP A 58 4.19 -5.43 16.98
CA TRP A 58 3.82 -4.56 15.88
C TRP A 58 5.02 -4.19 15.03
N THR A 59 6.16 -3.80 15.62
CA THR A 59 7.39 -3.45 14.90
C THR A 59 7.88 -4.60 14.01
N LYS A 60 7.87 -5.85 14.51
CA LYS A 60 8.24 -7.02 13.70
C LYS A 60 7.30 -7.24 12.52
N SER A 61 6.00 -7.04 12.72
CA SER A 61 5.01 -7.14 11.65
C SER A 61 5.10 -5.96 10.68
N SER A 62 5.45 -4.77 11.16
CA SER A 62 5.68 -3.55 10.38
C SER A 62 6.80 -3.78 9.36
N TYR A 63 7.94 -4.33 9.77
CA TYR A 63 9.02 -4.66 8.83
C TYR A 63 8.59 -5.65 7.74
N LYS A 64 7.77 -6.64 8.07
CA LYS A 64 7.22 -7.58 7.08
C LYS A 64 6.27 -6.88 6.11
N ALA A 65 5.44 -5.97 6.62
CA ALA A 65 4.52 -5.18 5.80
C ALA A 65 5.27 -4.23 4.86
N VAL A 66 6.30 -3.52 5.37
CA VAL A 66 7.21 -2.71 4.54
C VAL A 66 7.81 -3.57 3.45
N SER A 67 8.46 -4.68 3.77
CA SER A 67 9.09 -5.56 2.78
C SER A 67 8.10 -6.04 1.69
N ALA A 68 6.89 -6.42 2.08
CA ALA A 68 5.85 -6.83 1.14
C ALA A 68 5.39 -5.69 0.22
N ILE A 69 5.22 -4.48 0.78
CA ILE A 69 4.89 -3.28 0.02
C ILE A 69 6.01 -2.97 -0.98
N LEU A 70 7.27 -2.94 -0.52
CA LEU A 70 8.43 -2.63 -1.38
C LEU A 70 8.59 -3.64 -2.53
N SER A 71 8.29 -4.92 -2.30
CA SER A 71 8.33 -5.95 -3.36
C SER A 71 7.33 -5.72 -4.50
N ARG A 72 6.35 -4.82 -4.29
CA ARG A 72 5.28 -4.49 -5.25
C ARG A 72 5.31 -3.03 -5.69
N ILE A 73 6.46 -2.38 -5.56
CA ILE A 73 6.69 -1.00 -5.95
C ILE A 73 7.85 -0.97 -6.96
N ASN A 74 7.78 -0.11 -7.98
CA ASN A 74 8.91 0.10 -8.88
C ASN A 74 9.95 1.05 -8.28
N GLU A 75 11.16 1.05 -8.82
CA GLU A 75 12.27 1.86 -8.32
C GLU A 75 11.99 3.36 -8.29
N ARG A 76 11.26 3.88 -9.29
CA ARG A 76 10.89 5.31 -9.32
C ARG A 76 10.02 5.69 -8.13
N VAL A 77 8.96 4.94 -7.89
CA VAL A 77 8.03 5.17 -6.77
C VAL A 77 8.78 4.97 -5.45
N LEU A 78 9.66 3.96 -5.37
CA LEU A 78 10.51 3.70 -4.21
C LEU A 78 11.29 4.95 -3.77
N LEU A 79 11.97 5.61 -4.71
CA LEU A 79 12.74 6.83 -4.45
C LEU A 79 11.87 8.02 -4.02
N GLU A 80 10.60 8.07 -4.44
CA GLU A 80 9.68 9.14 -4.06
C GLU A 80 9.08 8.94 -2.65
N VAL A 81 8.87 7.69 -2.23
CA VAL A 81 8.16 7.37 -0.98
C VAL A 81 9.06 6.93 0.17
N ILE A 82 10.25 6.39 -0.09
CA ILE A 82 11.17 5.97 0.97
C ILE A 82 11.98 7.15 1.52
N ASN A 83 12.02 7.24 2.84
CA ASN A 83 12.94 8.03 3.65
C ASN A 83 13.20 7.27 4.97
N SER A 84 14.04 7.83 5.84
CA SER A 84 14.39 7.22 7.15
C SER A 84 13.18 6.95 8.06
N GLU A 85 12.08 7.67 7.87
CA GLU A 85 10.87 7.54 8.70
C GLU A 85 9.91 6.45 8.18
N THR A 86 9.85 6.28 6.86
CA THR A 86 8.99 5.29 6.17
C THR A 86 9.62 3.91 6.05
N SER A 87 10.96 3.81 6.16
CA SER A 87 11.68 2.53 6.08
C SER A 87 11.39 1.61 7.26
N GLU A 88 10.98 2.15 8.41
CA GLU A 88 10.74 1.38 9.65
C GLU A 88 9.26 1.22 10.00
N LYS A 89 8.41 2.14 9.52
CA LYS A 89 7.01 2.25 9.91
C LYS A 89 6.08 2.03 8.72
N ALA A 90 5.45 0.86 8.68
CA ALA A 90 4.56 0.45 7.59
C ALA A 90 3.33 1.37 7.44
N ASN A 91 2.79 1.87 8.56
CA ASN A 91 1.68 2.81 8.56
C ASN A 91 2.06 4.14 7.88
N ILE A 92 3.26 4.66 8.14
CA ILE A 92 3.74 5.91 7.52
C ILE A 92 4.02 5.69 6.03
N LEU A 93 4.66 4.59 5.67
CA LEU A 93 4.89 4.23 4.27
C LEU A 93 3.57 4.12 3.50
N TRP A 94 2.58 3.41 4.07
CA TRP A 94 1.27 3.25 3.47
C TRP A 94 0.52 4.57 3.32
N SER A 95 0.52 5.43 4.35
CA SER A 95 -0.08 6.77 4.28
C SER A 95 0.57 7.59 3.18
N ARG A 96 1.90 7.67 3.15
CA ARG A 96 2.63 8.47 2.16
C ARG A 96 2.40 8.03 0.73
N ILE A 97 2.32 6.73 0.47
CA ILE A 97 1.96 6.19 -0.85
C ILE A 97 0.56 6.67 -1.24
N ASN A 98 -0.40 6.61 -0.32
CA ASN A 98 -1.74 7.11 -0.58
C ASN A 98 -1.73 8.63 -0.79
N ASP A 99 -1.11 9.41 0.08
CA ASP A 99 -1.08 10.88 -0.05
C ASP A 99 -0.43 11.32 -1.38
N GLN A 100 0.66 10.69 -1.77
CA GLN A 100 1.40 11.01 -2.99
C GLN A 100 0.61 10.65 -4.26
N TYR A 101 0.00 9.47 -4.33
CA TYR A 101 -0.59 8.97 -5.59
C TYR A 101 -2.12 9.07 -5.65
N ALA A 102 -2.80 9.11 -4.49
CA ALA A 102 -4.21 9.47 -4.44
C ALA A 102 -4.42 10.94 -4.76
N SER A 103 -3.49 11.85 -4.43
CA SER A 103 -3.60 13.28 -4.80
C SER A 103 -3.20 13.56 -6.26
N LYS A 104 -2.30 12.74 -6.83
CA LYS A 104 -1.71 12.96 -8.17
C LYS A 104 -2.47 12.29 -9.31
N THR A 105 -3.37 11.35 -9.04
CA THR A 105 -4.17 10.74 -10.10
C THR A 105 -5.22 11.73 -10.61
N PRO A 106 -5.27 12.06 -11.93
CA PRO A 106 -6.24 13.01 -12.48
C PRO A 106 -7.69 12.65 -12.16
N ALA A 107 -7.98 11.36 -12.08
CA ALA A 107 -9.28 10.84 -11.66
C ALA A 107 -9.62 11.23 -10.22
N ASN A 108 -8.68 11.18 -9.27
CA ASN A 108 -8.97 11.58 -7.89
C ASN A 108 -9.09 13.10 -7.73
N ARG A 109 -8.35 13.91 -8.50
CA ARG A 109 -8.62 15.36 -8.53
C ARG A 109 -10.03 15.65 -9.03
N GLY A 110 -10.47 14.92 -10.06
CA GLY A 110 -11.85 14.97 -10.55
C GLY A 110 -12.87 14.54 -9.48
N TRP A 111 -12.59 13.48 -8.71
CA TRP A 111 -13.49 13.00 -7.66
C TRP A 111 -13.53 13.92 -6.44
N VAL A 112 -12.39 14.43 -5.98
CA VAL A 112 -12.32 15.43 -4.89
C VAL A 112 -13.01 16.72 -5.31
N TRP A 113 -12.85 17.13 -6.57
CA TRP A 113 -13.59 18.28 -7.10
C TRP A 113 -15.10 18.03 -7.21
N MET A 114 -15.52 16.83 -7.64
CA MET A 114 -16.94 16.47 -7.68
C MET A 114 -17.56 16.31 -6.29
N ASP A 115 -16.80 15.80 -5.32
CA ASP A 115 -17.24 15.70 -3.93
C ASP A 115 -17.35 17.08 -3.28
N TRP A 116 -16.37 17.96 -3.54
CA TRP A 116 -16.44 19.37 -3.16
C TRP A 116 -17.66 20.07 -3.77
N GLN A 117 -17.93 19.89 -5.07
CA GLN A 117 -19.14 20.45 -5.68
C GLN A 117 -20.43 19.94 -5.01
N ARG A 118 -20.48 18.66 -4.66
CA ARG A 118 -21.64 18.07 -3.98
C ARG A 118 -21.83 18.60 -2.56
N CYS A 119 -20.78 19.00 -1.87
CA CYS A 119 -20.88 19.59 -0.53
C CYS A 119 -21.20 21.09 -0.53
N PHE A 120 -20.87 21.82 -1.61
CA PHE A 120 -21.04 23.28 -1.67
C PHE A 120 -22.26 23.74 -2.49
N TYR A 121 -22.77 22.91 -3.40
CA TYR A 121 -23.86 23.28 -4.31
C TYR A 121 -25.12 22.39 -4.18
N ASN A 122 -25.18 21.51 -3.17
CA ASN A 122 -26.43 20.88 -2.72
C ASN A 122 -26.85 21.43 -1.36
#